data_AF-A0A7S1ZDA3-F1
#
_entry.id   AF-A0A7S1ZDA3-F1
#
_cell.length_a   1.000
_cell.length_b   1.000
_cell.length_c   1.000
_cell.angle_alpha   90.00
_cell.angle_beta   90.00
_cell.angle_gamma   90.00
#
_symmetry.space_group_name_H-M   'P 1'
#
loop_
_entity.id
_entity.type
_entity.pdbx_description
1 polymer ?
#
loop_
_entity_poly.entity_id
_entity_poly.type
_entity_poly.pdbx_seq_one_letter_code
_entity_poly.pdbx_strand_id
1 'polypeptide(L)'
;MKLIFQKHHLLSSIVAVTLQSLLVVTLCHVGSGFVTLSPPSRLLQKLPTCFNQQKQHHSKRINVVSKTNQQKSSSACALEDIEKIYAISDLHMDKIQNLQWLSSQQNTNDGTANTHNIPGPNDALIVAGDISHELSVLHKTLSTIVEKFQCKVFFVFGNHEAWVGGSEMDALGIKTSLEKIERVKGVCNELGVYTDYQLVGENQQCPVWIVPIEGWYDGSLT
;
A
#
# COMPACT_ATOMS: atom_id res chain seq x y z
N MET A 1 -22.30 -1.76 12.56
CA MET A 1 -22.61 -2.79 11.55
C MET A 1 -21.51 -3.85 11.65
N LYS A 2 -21.81 -5.04 12.19
CA LYS A 2 -20.84 -6.12 12.40
C LYS A 2 -20.73 -6.93 11.12
N LEU A 3 -19.56 -6.98 10.50
CA LEU A 3 -19.24 -7.96 9.47
C LEU A 3 -18.46 -9.10 10.14
N ILE A 4 -19.12 -10.24 10.31
CA ILE A 4 -18.53 -11.52 10.71
C ILE A 4 -18.52 -12.38 9.46
N PHE A 5 -17.34 -12.81 8.99
CA PHE A 5 -17.26 -13.82 7.94
C PHE A 5 -17.04 -15.20 8.57
N GLN A 6 -18.02 -16.09 8.36
CA GLN A 6 -17.94 -17.51 8.68
C GLN A 6 -17.46 -18.30 7.46
N LYS A 7 -16.58 -19.26 7.71
CA LYS A 7 -15.81 -20.07 6.75
C LYS A 7 -16.71 -21.10 6.05
N HIS A 8 -16.62 -21.20 4.72
CA HIS A 8 -16.95 -22.43 4.00
C HIS A 8 -15.79 -22.84 3.09
N HIS A 9 -15.50 -24.14 3.10
CA HIS A 9 -14.49 -24.79 2.29
C HIS A 9 -14.85 -24.77 0.79
N LEU A 10 -13.80 -24.72 -0.04
CA LEU A 10 -13.68 -24.99 -1.48
C LEU A 10 -13.79 -23.82 -2.47
N LEU A 11 -12.71 -23.75 -3.26
CA LEU A 11 -12.46 -23.09 -4.54
C LEU A 11 -12.18 -21.58 -4.53
N SER A 12 -11.03 -21.28 -5.12
CA SER A 12 -10.48 -19.97 -5.49
C SER A 12 -11.57 -18.93 -5.77
N SER A 13 -11.56 -17.82 -5.03
CA SER A 13 -12.42 -16.68 -5.31
C SER A 13 -11.77 -15.38 -4.86
N ILE A 14 -11.86 -14.43 -5.78
CA ILE A 14 -11.54 -13.01 -5.69
C ILE A 14 -12.15 -12.41 -4.43
N VAL A 15 -11.36 -11.65 -3.68
CA VAL A 15 -11.86 -10.79 -2.58
C VAL A 15 -11.94 -9.37 -3.11
N ALA A 16 -13.17 -8.89 -3.30
CA ALA A 16 -13.49 -7.50 -3.59
C ALA A 16 -14.19 -6.90 -2.35
N VAL A 17 -13.79 -5.70 -1.94
CA VAL A 17 -14.56 -4.86 -1.00
C VAL A 17 -14.46 -3.37 -1.39
N THR A 18 -15.64 -2.75 -1.38
CA THR A 18 -16.11 -1.38 -1.71
C THR A 18 -15.94 -0.41 -0.51
N LEU A 19 -16.09 0.93 -0.51
CA LEU A 19 -16.75 1.91 -1.40
C LEU A 19 -16.21 3.34 -1.09
N GLN A 20 -14.90 3.58 -1.08
CA GLN A 20 -14.36 4.96 -1.12
C GLN A 20 -12.89 5.06 -1.57
N SER A 21 -12.19 3.93 -1.56
CA SER A 21 -10.98 3.70 -2.34
C SER A 21 -11.21 2.41 -3.11
N LEU A 22 -11.21 2.47 -4.44
CA LEU A 22 -11.36 1.28 -5.27
C LEU A 22 -10.09 0.42 -5.11
N LEU A 23 -10.05 -0.47 -4.12
CA LEU A 23 -8.97 -1.44 -4.01
C LEU A 23 -9.19 -2.49 -5.10
N VAL A 24 -8.55 -2.31 -6.25
CA VAL A 24 -8.42 -3.37 -7.25
C VAL A 24 -7.18 -4.18 -6.90
N VAL A 25 -7.34 -5.25 -6.13
CA VAL A 25 -6.29 -6.28 -6.04
C VAL A 25 -6.27 -7.04 -7.37
N THR A 26 -5.39 -6.65 -8.29
CA THR A 26 -5.17 -7.40 -9.52
C THR A 26 -4.19 -8.53 -9.23
N LEU A 27 -4.69 -9.76 -9.14
CA LEU A 27 -3.86 -10.97 -9.17
C LEU A 27 -3.36 -11.19 -10.61
N CYS A 28 -2.16 -10.70 -10.93
CA CYS A 28 -1.47 -11.09 -12.17
C CYS A 28 -0.77 -12.44 -11.96
N HIS A 29 -1.33 -13.50 -12.54
CA HIS A 29 -0.64 -14.79 -12.64
C HIS A 29 0.44 -14.72 -13.73
N VAL A 30 1.70 -14.96 -13.37
CA VAL A 30 2.79 -15.11 -14.34
C VAL A 30 2.83 -16.56 -14.81
N GLY A 31 1.90 -16.91 -15.72
CA GLY A 31 1.88 -18.22 -16.34
C GLY A 31 2.92 -18.31 -17.46
N SER A 32 3.97 -19.11 -17.25
CA SER A 32 4.89 -19.54 -18.31
C SER A 32 4.16 -20.48 -19.26
N GLY A 33 3.63 -19.95 -20.37
CA GLY A 33 3.00 -20.74 -21.42
C GLY A 33 2.98 -19.99 -22.74
N PHE A 34 3.82 -20.40 -23.69
CA PHE A 34 3.74 -19.94 -25.07
C PHE A 34 2.40 -20.40 -25.66
N VAL A 35 1.52 -19.44 -25.99
CA VAL A 35 0.40 -19.68 -26.89
C VAL A 35 0.59 -18.78 -28.10
N THR A 36 0.94 -19.39 -29.22
CA THR A 36 0.98 -18.75 -30.53
C THR A 36 -0.45 -18.51 -31.01
N LEU A 37 -0.83 -17.26 -31.21
CA LEU A 37 -2.05 -16.89 -31.94
C LEU A 37 -1.67 -16.00 -33.14
N SER A 38 -2.05 -16.47 -34.32
CA SER A 38 -1.90 -15.80 -35.61
C SER A 38 -2.79 -14.54 -35.69
N PRO A 39 -2.41 -13.50 -36.47
CA PRO A 39 -3.04 -12.19 -36.40
C PRO A 39 -4.25 -12.06 -37.33
N PRO A 40 -5.28 -11.28 -36.95
CA PRO A 40 -6.12 -10.58 -37.91
C PRO A 40 -5.73 -9.09 -37.99
N SER A 41 -5.22 -8.73 -39.17
CA SER A 41 -5.44 -7.50 -39.94
C SER A 41 -5.70 -6.15 -39.23
N ARG A 42 -4.69 -5.27 -39.35
CA ARG A 42 -4.74 -3.81 -39.63
C ARG A 42 -5.66 -2.92 -38.77
N LEU A 43 -5.02 -2.05 -37.99
CA LEU A 43 -5.04 -0.59 -38.23
C LEU A 43 -3.84 0.05 -37.52
N LEU A 44 -2.92 0.57 -38.33
CA LEU A 44 -1.73 1.32 -37.94
C LEU A 44 -2.11 2.77 -37.64
N GLN A 45 -1.73 3.29 -36.48
CA GLN A 45 -1.29 4.68 -36.38
C GLN A 45 0.04 4.75 -35.61
N LYS A 46 1.08 5.11 -36.36
CA LYS A 46 2.43 5.44 -35.89
C LYS A 46 2.40 6.80 -35.20
N LEU A 47 3.13 6.92 -34.09
CA LEU A 47 3.70 8.21 -33.68
C LEU A 47 5.23 8.06 -33.57
N PRO A 48 6.00 9.09 -33.95
CA PRO A 48 7.37 8.92 -34.41
C PRO A 48 8.40 8.86 -33.27
N THR A 49 9.36 7.97 -33.47
CA THR A 49 10.69 8.01 -32.86
C THR A 49 11.47 9.21 -33.42
N CYS A 50 12.07 10.02 -32.54
CA CYS A 50 13.12 10.95 -32.94
C CYS A 50 14.40 10.66 -32.16
N PHE A 51 15.48 10.69 -32.93
CA PHE A 51 16.82 10.24 -32.63
C PHE A 51 17.61 11.21 -31.74
N ASN A 52 18.56 10.60 -31.03
CA ASN A 52 19.81 11.15 -30.52
C ASN A 52 20.35 12.39 -31.26
N GLN A 53 20.68 13.44 -30.50
CA GLN A 53 21.85 14.27 -30.78
C GLN A 53 22.63 14.51 -29.48
N GLN A 54 23.80 13.87 -29.40
CA GLN A 54 24.86 14.23 -28.48
C GLN A 54 25.45 15.58 -28.92
N LYS A 55 25.52 16.54 -28.00
CA LYS A 55 26.46 17.67 -28.09
C LYS A 55 27.37 17.64 -26.87
N GLN A 56 28.63 17.38 -27.12
CA GLN A 56 29.71 17.56 -26.17
C GLN A 56 29.94 19.07 -25.98
N HIS A 57 29.78 19.57 -24.76
CA HIS A 57 30.35 20.85 -24.36
C HIS A 57 31.19 20.65 -23.10
N HIS A 58 32.46 20.95 -23.27
CA HIS A 58 33.52 20.94 -22.28
C HIS A 58 33.45 22.26 -21.49
N SER A 59 33.20 22.23 -20.18
CA SER A 59 33.61 23.33 -19.30
C SER A 59 33.64 22.95 -17.81
N LYS A 60 34.87 22.93 -17.28
CA LYS A 60 35.33 23.35 -15.95
C LYS A 60 34.70 22.71 -14.70
N ARG A 61 35.48 21.81 -14.11
CA ARG A 61 35.40 21.32 -12.73
C ARG A 61 35.36 22.48 -11.72
N ILE A 62 34.29 22.56 -10.94
CA ILE A 62 34.25 23.23 -9.64
C ILE A 62 34.06 22.13 -8.60
N ASN A 63 35.02 21.99 -7.68
CA ASN A 63 34.94 21.05 -6.57
C ASN A 63 33.99 21.63 -5.51
N VAL A 64 32.73 21.18 -5.50
CA VAL A 64 31.84 21.32 -4.35
C VAL A 64 31.82 19.98 -3.63
N VAL A 65 32.31 19.98 -2.39
CA VAL A 65 32.22 18.85 -1.47
C VAL A 65 30.76 18.68 -1.07
N SER A 66 30.03 17.86 -1.81
CA SER A 66 28.68 17.43 -1.45
C SER A 66 28.79 16.26 -0.47
N LYS A 67 28.36 16.50 0.77
CA LYS A 67 28.06 15.46 1.76
C LYS A 67 27.13 14.44 1.09
N THR A 68 27.57 13.19 1.02
CA THR A 68 26.79 12.07 0.50
C THR A 68 25.58 11.83 1.42
N ASN A 69 24.43 12.36 1.05
CA ASN A 69 23.15 11.82 1.49
C ASN A 69 22.98 10.48 0.76
N GLN A 70 23.06 9.37 1.49
CA GLN A 70 22.70 8.07 0.95
C GLN A 70 21.19 8.08 0.69
N GLN A 71 20.80 8.44 -0.54
CA GLN A 71 19.49 8.09 -1.07
C GLN A 71 19.48 6.57 -1.22
N LYS A 72 18.79 5.90 -0.30
CA LYS A 72 18.46 4.48 -0.41
C LYS A 72 17.59 4.33 -1.66
N SER A 73 18.16 3.80 -2.73
CA SER A 73 17.40 3.48 -3.94
C SER A 73 16.31 2.48 -3.55
N SER A 74 15.05 2.87 -3.68
CA SER A 74 13.88 2.01 -3.53
C SER A 74 13.80 1.02 -4.70
N SER A 75 14.69 0.03 -4.72
CA SER A 75 14.45 -1.16 -5.53
C SER A 75 13.37 -1.96 -4.83
N ALA A 76 12.25 -2.23 -5.51
CA ALA A 76 11.24 -3.18 -5.06
C ALA A 76 11.96 -4.47 -4.63
N CYS A 77 11.94 -4.77 -3.33
CA CYS A 77 12.72 -5.86 -2.73
C CYS A 77 11.73 -6.95 -2.37
N ALA A 78 11.67 -8.03 -3.15
CA ALA A 78 10.72 -9.11 -2.96
C ALA A 78 10.62 -9.57 -1.49
N LEU A 79 9.41 -9.81 -1.02
CA LEU A 79 9.15 -10.30 0.33
C LEU A 79 8.97 -11.81 0.26
N GLU A 80 10.04 -12.55 0.53
CA GLU A 80 10.13 -13.98 0.28
C GLU A 80 9.17 -14.83 1.14
N ASP A 81 9.03 -14.48 2.43
CA ASP A 81 8.41 -15.35 3.45
C ASP A 81 6.95 -15.01 3.78
N ILE A 82 6.19 -14.49 2.81
CA ILE A 82 4.77 -14.15 3.05
C ILE A 82 3.88 -15.37 2.81
N GLU A 83 3.20 -15.82 3.86
CA GLU A 83 2.30 -16.98 3.85
C GLU A 83 0.84 -16.59 3.58
N LYS A 84 0.36 -15.51 4.20
CA LYS A 84 -1.02 -15.03 4.07
C LYS A 84 -1.06 -13.52 3.88
N ILE A 85 -2.08 -13.05 3.18
CA ILE A 85 -2.37 -11.64 2.96
C ILE A 85 -3.74 -11.34 3.59
N TYR A 86 -3.77 -10.43 4.54
CA TYR A 86 -4.97 -9.89 5.17
C TYR A 86 -5.28 -8.51 4.61
N ALA A 87 -6.53 -8.09 4.67
CA ALA A 87 -6.95 -6.76 4.28
C ALA A 87 -8.00 -6.20 5.24
N ILE A 88 -7.93 -4.90 5.51
CA ILE A 88 -8.90 -4.12 6.28
C ILE A 88 -8.93 -2.68 5.76
N SER A 89 -10.02 -1.96 5.97
CA SER A 89 -10.19 -0.55 5.61
C SER A 89 -11.09 0.15 6.64
N ASP A 90 -11.28 1.47 6.49
CA ASP A 90 -12.28 2.25 7.23
C ASP A 90 -12.16 2.10 8.75
N LEU A 91 -10.90 2.10 9.22
CA LEU A 91 -10.58 1.90 10.63
C LEU A 91 -11.13 3.02 11.52
N HIS A 92 -11.21 4.27 11.01
CA HIS A 92 -11.74 5.45 11.70
C HIS A 92 -11.38 5.51 13.18
N MET A 93 -10.07 5.52 13.47
CA MET A 93 -9.47 5.42 14.80
C MET A 93 -9.65 6.66 15.67
N ASP A 94 -10.30 7.70 15.15
CA ASP A 94 -10.82 8.81 15.93
C ASP A 94 -11.89 8.36 16.94
N LYS A 95 -12.52 7.20 16.70
CA LYS A 95 -13.49 6.59 17.62
C LYS A 95 -12.75 5.75 18.66
N ILE A 96 -12.93 6.10 19.93
CA ILE A 96 -12.33 5.38 21.08
C ILE A 96 -12.63 3.88 21.02
N GLN A 97 -13.83 3.49 20.59
CA GLN A 97 -14.21 2.07 20.47
C GLN A 97 -13.36 1.32 19.45
N ASN A 98 -12.94 1.96 18.37
CA ASN A 98 -12.11 1.34 17.33
C ASN A 98 -10.67 1.15 17.82
N LEU A 99 -10.13 2.14 18.57
CA LEU A 99 -8.85 2.01 19.25
C LEU A 99 -8.87 0.88 20.30
N GLN A 100 -9.96 0.77 21.06
CA GLN A 100 -10.15 -0.31 22.04
C GLN A 100 -10.22 -1.67 21.34
N TRP A 101 -10.91 -1.77 20.20
CA TRP A 101 -10.98 -2.98 19.39
C TRP A 101 -9.58 -3.39 18.88
N LEU A 102 -8.79 -2.45 18.35
CA LEU A 102 -7.42 -2.73 17.91
C LEU A 102 -6.56 -3.19 19.09
N SER A 103 -6.70 -2.53 20.24
CA SER A 103 -5.97 -2.87 21.48
C SER A 103 -6.37 -4.24 22.04
N SER A 104 -7.62 -4.68 21.87
CA SER A 104 -8.10 -5.97 22.37
C SER A 104 -7.72 -7.16 21.49
N GLN A 105 -7.32 -6.94 20.23
CA GLN A 105 -6.80 -8.03 19.39
C GLN A 105 -5.63 -8.70 20.11
N GLN A 106 -5.54 -10.02 20.09
CA GLN A 106 -4.43 -10.74 20.71
C GLN A 106 -3.73 -11.56 19.64
N ASN A 107 -2.42 -11.40 19.51
CA ASN A 107 -1.61 -12.34 18.75
C ASN A 107 -1.31 -13.52 19.68
N THR A 108 -2.24 -14.48 19.76
CA THR A 108 -2.06 -15.66 20.61
C THR A 108 -1.07 -16.61 19.91
N ASN A 109 0.22 -16.40 20.18
CA ASN A 109 1.29 -17.30 19.76
C ASN A 109 1.32 -18.63 20.55
N ASP A 110 0.31 -18.90 21.39
CA ASP A 110 0.27 -20.08 22.28
C ASP A 110 -0.27 -21.36 21.63
N GLY A 111 -0.67 -21.29 20.35
CA GLY A 111 -1.16 -22.44 19.59
C GLY A 111 -2.53 -22.98 20.03
N THR A 112 -3.26 -22.30 20.93
CA THR A 112 -4.52 -22.80 21.51
C THR A 112 -5.80 -22.09 21.03
N ALA A 113 -5.70 -20.97 20.33
CA ALA A 113 -6.85 -20.26 19.76
C ALA A 113 -6.83 -20.28 18.23
N ASN A 114 -7.99 -20.11 17.60
CA ASN A 114 -8.15 -19.96 16.15
C ASN A 114 -7.36 -18.72 15.64
N THR A 115 -6.06 -18.88 15.40
CA THR A 115 -5.11 -17.87 14.88
C THR A 115 -5.37 -17.51 13.42
N HIS A 116 -6.44 -18.03 12.81
CA HIS A 116 -6.74 -17.84 11.39
C HIS A 116 -7.18 -16.42 11.00
N ASN A 117 -7.52 -15.55 11.97
CA ASN A 117 -8.14 -14.26 11.69
C ASN A 117 -7.28 -13.04 12.10
N ILE A 118 -6.05 -13.24 12.58
CA ILE A 118 -5.16 -12.15 13.01
C ILE A 118 -3.80 -12.36 12.32
N PRO A 119 -3.20 -11.32 11.69
CA PRO A 119 -1.89 -11.45 11.05
C PRO A 119 -0.77 -11.73 12.06
N GLY A 120 0.18 -12.56 11.64
CA GLY A 120 1.43 -12.83 12.36
C GLY A 120 2.69 -12.38 11.60
N PRO A 121 3.89 -12.69 12.12
CA PRO A 121 5.16 -12.20 11.56
C PRO A 121 5.45 -12.58 10.10
N ASN A 122 4.94 -13.73 9.65
CA ASN A 122 5.09 -14.23 8.27
C ASN A 122 3.94 -13.80 7.35
N ASP A 123 3.08 -12.89 7.79
CA ASP A 123 1.93 -12.45 7.03
C ASP A 123 2.11 -11.00 6.52
N ALA A 124 1.26 -10.62 5.56
CA ALA A 124 1.08 -9.25 5.14
C ALA A 124 -0.31 -8.74 5.53
N LEU A 125 -0.42 -7.47 5.92
CA LEU A 125 -1.68 -6.77 6.18
C LEU A 125 -1.78 -5.54 5.28
N ILE A 126 -2.82 -5.48 4.46
CA ILE A 126 -3.20 -4.31 3.67
C ILE A 126 -4.21 -3.50 4.47
N VAL A 127 -3.89 -2.24 4.74
CA VAL A 127 -4.83 -1.26 5.29
C VAL A 127 -5.22 -0.29 4.18
N ALA A 128 -6.44 -0.43 3.66
CA ALA A 128 -6.93 0.27 2.48
C ALA A 128 -7.71 1.54 2.85
N GLY A 129 -7.03 2.48 3.50
CA GLY A 129 -7.50 3.85 3.72
C GLY A 129 -8.39 4.06 4.94
N ASP A 130 -8.69 5.34 5.17
CA ASP A 130 -9.64 5.85 6.15
C ASP A 130 -9.33 5.40 7.60
N ILE A 131 -8.08 5.63 8.01
CA ILE A 131 -7.66 5.47 9.41
C ILE A 131 -8.10 6.67 10.22
N SER A 132 -7.70 7.87 9.82
CA SER A 132 -8.03 9.11 10.55
C SER A 132 -7.69 10.33 9.72
N HIS A 133 -8.38 11.43 10.02
CA HIS A 133 -8.01 12.75 9.53
C HIS A 133 -6.79 13.33 10.27
N GLU A 134 -6.52 12.93 11.50
CA GLU A 134 -5.40 13.45 12.30
C GLU A 134 -4.13 12.60 12.06
N LEU A 135 -3.00 13.25 11.74
CA LEU A 135 -1.70 12.61 11.52
C LEU A 135 -1.20 11.88 12.78
N SER A 136 -1.43 12.44 13.97
CA SER A 136 -1.05 11.78 15.23
C SER A 136 -1.82 10.48 15.47
N VAL A 137 -3.11 10.44 15.14
CA VAL A 137 -3.94 9.23 15.26
C VAL A 137 -3.55 8.20 14.21
N LEU A 138 -3.30 8.62 12.97
CA LEU A 138 -2.74 7.77 11.91
C LEU A 138 -1.43 7.13 12.36
N HIS A 139 -0.46 7.93 12.79
CA HIS A 139 0.84 7.47 13.26
C HIS A 139 0.68 6.48 14.40
N LYS A 140 -0.10 6.82 15.44
CA LYS A 140 -0.30 5.94 16.59
C LYS A 140 -0.94 4.61 16.19
N THR A 141 -1.89 4.63 15.26
CA THR A 141 -2.56 3.43 14.75
C THR A 141 -1.58 2.53 14.01
N LEU A 142 -0.84 3.07 13.03
CA LEU A 142 0.10 2.30 12.23
C LEU A 142 1.24 1.74 13.09
N SER A 143 1.80 2.52 14.03
CA SER A 143 2.81 2.03 14.97
C SER A 143 2.26 0.88 15.81
N THR A 144 1.04 1.00 16.33
CA THR A 144 0.39 -0.07 17.09
C THR A 144 0.21 -1.33 16.26
N ILE A 145 -0.22 -1.21 14.99
CA ILE A 145 -0.40 -2.36 14.08
C ILE A 145 0.94 -3.06 13.83
N VAL A 146 1.99 -2.30 13.47
CA VAL A 146 3.33 -2.81 13.18
C VAL A 146 3.92 -3.52 14.40
N GLU A 147 3.90 -2.88 15.57
CA GLU A 147 4.45 -3.43 16.81
C GLU A 147 3.71 -4.70 17.26
N LYS A 148 2.39 -4.71 17.09
CA LYS A 148 1.54 -5.76 17.65
C LYS A 148 1.52 -7.03 16.81
N PHE A 149 1.31 -6.89 15.51
CA PHE A 149 1.19 -8.04 14.62
C PHE A 149 2.55 -8.50 14.10
N GLN A 150 3.56 -7.62 14.12
CA GLN A 150 4.91 -7.90 13.63
C GLN A 150 4.93 -8.37 12.16
N CYS A 151 3.84 -8.11 11.43
CA CYS A 151 3.62 -8.48 10.04
C CYS A 151 4.10 -7.38 9.07
N LYS A 152 4.15 -7.67 7.77
CA LYS A 152 4.41 -6.64 6.76
C LYS A 152 3.15 -5.82 6.52
N VAL A 153 3.22 -4.50 6.69
CA VAL A 153 2.05 -3.63 6.55
C VAL A 153 2.12 -2.84 5.26
N PHE A 154 1.05 -2.88 4.48
CA PHE A 154 0.83 -2.07 3.30
C PHE A 154 -0.27 -1.06 3.61
N PHE A 155 -0.09 0.21 3.21
CA PHE A 155 -1.09 1.24 3.40
C PHE A 155 -1.40 1.95 2.08
N VAL A 156 -2.70 2.08 1.80
CA VAL A 156 -3.24 2.98 0.78
C VAL A 156 -3.99 4.05 1.55
N PHE A 157 -3.70 5.33 1.33
CA PHE A 157 -4.46 6.40 1.99
C PHE A 157 -5.85 6.55 1.36
N GLY A 158 -6.85 6.87 2.18
CA GLY A 158 -8.21 7.19 1.77
C GLY A 158 -8.47 8.70 1.72
N ASN A 159 -9.74 9.10 1.66
CA ASN A 159 -10.09 10.52 1.64
C ASN A 159 -9.85 11.20 2.99
N HIS A 160 -9.97 10.48 4.11
CA HIS A 160 -9.70 11.06 5.43
C HIS A 160 -8.25 11.55 5.55
N GLU A 161 -7.31 10.79 5.02
CA GLU A 161 -5.90 11.17 4.99
C GLU A 161 -5.62 12.39 4.07
N ALA A 162 -6.55 12.75 3.18
CA ALA A 162 -6.45 13.93 2.32
C ALA A 162 -7.20 15.17 2.83
N TRP A 163 -8.12 15.02 3.79
CA TRP A 163 -8.85 16.15 4.37
C TRP A 163 -7.89 17.12 5.07
N VAL A 164 -8.08 18.42 4.96
CA VAL A 164 -7.25 19.43 5.64
C VAL A 164 -8.05 20.21 6.67
N GLY A 165 -7.36 21.02 7.48
CA GLY A 165 -7.96 21.80 8.56
C GLY A 165 -8.07 21.02 9.86
N GLY A 166 -8.59 21.68 10.90
CA GLY A 166 -8.56 21.16 12.26
C GLY A 166 -7.28 21.56 12.98
N SER A 167 -7.30 21.48 14.31
CA SER A 167 -6.27 22.06 15.17
C SER A 167 -4.86 21.54 14.88
N GLU A 168 -4.71 20.25 14.52
CA GLU A 168 -3.39 19.68 14.25
C GLU A 168 -2.83 20.15 12.91
N MET A 169 -3.61 20.10 11.83
CA MET A 169 -3.14 20.54 10.52
C MET A 169 -2.82 22.04 10.52
N ASP A 170 -3.64 22.84 11.21
CA ASP A 170 -3.43 24.28 11.39
C ASP A 170 -2.14 24.56 12.16
N ALA A 171 -1.89 23.83 13.26
CA ALA A 171 -0.67 23.96 14.06
C ALA A 171 0.59 23.53 13.29
N LEU A 172 0.47 22.53 12.42
CA LEU A 172 1.55 22.06 11.54
C LEU A 172 1.73 22.93 10.29
N GLY A 173 0.85 23.91 10.06
CA GLY A 173 0.86 24.79 8.90
C GLY A 173 0.57 24.08 7.57
N ILE A 174 -0.12 22.94 7.60
CA ILE A 174 -0.48 22.14 6.43
C ILE A 174 -1.76 22.72 5.83
N LYS A 175 -1.72 23.18 4.57
CA LYS A 175 -2.82 23.92 3.94
C LYS A 175 -3.48 23.18 2.80
N THR A 176 -2.80 22.19 2.23
CA THR A 176 -3.28 21.46 1.05
C THR A 176 -3.31 19.96 1.28
N SER A 177 -4.21 19.27 0.58
CA SER A 177 -4.29 17.80 0.62
C SER A 177 -3.00 17.13 0.15
N LEU A 178 -2.33 17.72 -0.85
CA LEU A 178 -1.04 17.22 -1.34
C LEU A 178 0.06 17.30 -0.27
N GLU A 179 0.16 18.42 0.46
CA GLU A 179 1.09 18.53 1.59
C GLU A 179 0.77 17.51 2.69
N LYS A 180 -0.52 17.30 2.98
CA LYS A 180 -0.93 16.30 3.97
C LYS A 180 -0.58 14.88 3.54
N ILE A 181 -0.87 14.51 2.29
CA ILE A 181 -0.53 13.19 1.73
C ILE A 181 0.98 12.94 1.80
N GLU A 182 1.81 13.95 1.56
CA GLU A 182 3.26 13.82 1.72
C GLU A 182 3.65 13.53 3.17
N ARG A 183 2.99 14.16 4.16
CA ARG A 183 3.20 13.82 5.58
C ARG A 183 2.73 12.42 5.92
N VAL A 184 1.60 11.97 5.36
CA VAL A 184 1.09 10.59 5.51
C VAL A 184 2.11 9.58 4.99
N LYS A 185 2.68 9.80 3.80
CA LYS A 185 3.77 8.96 3.26
C LYS A 185 5.01 9.01 4.13
N GLY A 186 5.35 10.17 4.68
CA GLY A 186 6.43 10.35 5.65
C GLY A 186 6.25 9.47 6.90
N VAL A 187 5.05 9.46 7.49
CA VAL A 187 4.69 8.57 8.62
C VAL A 187 4.84 7.10 8.23
N CYS A 188 4.36 6.71 7.05
CA CYS A 188 4.47 5.32 6.59
C CYS A 188 5.93 4.90 6.45
N ASN A 189 6.76 5.75 5.81
CA ASN A 189 8.18 5.48 5.63
C ASN A 189 8.94 5.40 6.96
N GLU A 190 8.62 6.26 7.94
CA GLU A 190 9.18 6.21 9.30
C GLU A 190 8.89 4.86 9.97
N LEU A 191 7.68 4.34 9.81
CA LEU A 191 7.21 3.11 10.44
C LEU A 191 7.54 1.83 9.63
N GLY A 192 8.18 1.96 8.47
CA GLY A 192 8.44 0.83 7.57
C GLY A 192 7.17 0.22 6.94
N VAL A 193 6.10 1.03 6.83
CA VAL A 193 4.85 0.67 6.15
C VAL A 193 4.99 0.93 4.65
N TYR A 194 4.69 -0.08 3.85
CA TYR A 194 4.80 -0.03 2.40
C TYR A 194 3.66 0.78 1.77
N THR A 195 4.01 1.76 0.95
CA THR A 195 3.07 2.53 0.11
C THR A 195 3.34 2.31 -1.39
N ASP A 196 4.47 1.67 -1.72
CA ASP A 196 4.82 1.25 -3.08
C ASP A 196 4.41 -0.22 -3.35
N TYR A 197 4.48 -0.61 -4.61
CA TYR A 197 4.21 -1.97 -5.05
C TYR A 197 5.29 -2.96 -4.58
N GLN A 198 4.88 -4.20 -4.27
CA GLN A 198 5.78 -5.23 -3.77
C GLN A 198 5.37 -6.63 -4.22
N LEU A 199 6.34 -7.41 -4.69
CA LEU A 199 6.18 -8.85 -4.92
C LEU A 199 6.27 -9.54 -3.56
N VAL A 200 5.29 -10.37 -3.23
CA VAL A 200 5.22 -11.12 -1.98
C VAL A 200 5.10 -12.62 -2.24
N GLY A 201 5.68 -13.41 -1.35
CA GLY A 201 5.75 -14.87 -1.48
C GLY A 201 6.58 -15.31 -2.69
N GLU A 202 7.71 -14.64 -2.96
CA GLU A 202 8.54 -14.95 -4.15
C GLU A 202 8.97 -16.42 -4.23
N ASN A 203 9.25 -17.03 -3.07
CA ASN A 203 9.62 -18.44 -2.96
C ASN A 203 8.41 -19.39 -2.94
N GLN A 204 7.18 -18.87 -2.97
CA GLN A 204 5.95 -19.64 -2.99
C GLN A 204 5.59 -20.05 -4.43
N GLN A 205 4.78 -21.10 -4.58
CA GLN A 205 4.35 -21.59 -5.89
C GLN A 205 3.58 -20.53 -6.72
N CYS A 206 2.92 -19.59 -6.03
CA CYS A 206 2.13 -18.52 -6.62
C CYS A 206 2.50 -17.18 -5.96
N PRO A 207 3.57 -16.52 -6.40
CA PRO A 207 3.90 -15.19 -5.90
C PRO A 207 2.84 -14.17 -6.33
N VAL A 208 2.65 -13.12 -5.52
CA VAL A 208 1.60 -12.11 -5.73
C VAL A 208 2.20 -10.71 -5.72
N TRP A 209 1.80 -9.85 -6.65
CA TRP A 209 2.08 -8.42 -6.57
C TRP A 209 1.00 -7.75 -5.73
N ILE A 210 1.41 -7.08 -4.65
CA ILE A 210 0.57 -6.11 -3.95
C ILE A 210 0.89 -4.75 -4.56
N VAL A 211 -0.11 -4.07 -5.09
CA VAL A 211 0.03 -2.75 -5.73
C VAL A 211 -0.91 -1.77 -5.03
N PRO A 212 -0.43 -0.98 -4.06
CA PRO A 212 -1.18 0.15 -3.50
C PRO A 212 -1.47 1.17 -4.61
N ILE A 213 -2.73 1.38 -4.97
CA ILE A 213 -3.12 2.30 -6.05
C ILE A 213 -3.79 3.53 -5.46
N GLU A 214 -3.27 4.70 -5.82
CA GLU A 214 -3.84 6.01 -5.50
C GLU A 214 -4.86 6.40 -6.59
N GLY A 215 -6.02 5.73 -6.58
CA GLY A 215 -7.10 5.98 -7.53
C GLY A 215 -8.15 6.92 -6.96
N TRP A 216 -8.25 8.13 -7.52
CA TRP A 216 -9.27 9.10 -7.13
C TRP A 216 -10.47 9.10 -8.08
N TYR A 217 -11.62 9.50 -7.56
CA TYR A 217 -12.83 9.68 -8.35
C TYR A 217 -12.75 10.95 -9.21
N ASP A 218 -13.28 10.88 -10.42
CA ASP A 218 -13.34 11.99 -11.39
C ASP A 218 -14.76 12.55 -11.56
N GLY A 219 -15.71 12.05 -10.77
CA GLY A 219 -17.12 12.44 -10.88
C GLY A 219 -17.85 11.82 -12.08
N SER A 220 -17.31 10.79 -12.73
CA SER A 220 -17.99 10.07 -13.82
C SER A 220 -19.10 9.12 -13.35
N LEU A 221 -19.08 8.71 -12.08
CA LEU A 221 -20.08 7.87 -11.43
C LEU A 221 -21.08 8.75 -10.68
N THR A 222 -22.06 9.30 -11.40
CA THR A 222 -23.17 10.12 -10.86
C THR A 222 -24.49 9.39 -10.90
#